data_AF-A0A4Y1ZNC5-F1
#
_entry.id   AF-A0A4Y1ZNC5-F1
#
_cell.length_a   1.000
_cell.length_b   1.000
_cell.length_c   1.000
_cell.angle_alpha   90.00
_cell.angle_beta   90.00
_cell.angle_gamma   90.00
#
_symmetry.space_group_name_H-M   'P 1'
#
loop_
_entity.id
_entity.type
_entity.pdbx_description
1 polymer ?
#
loop_
_entity_poly.entity_id
_entity_poly.type
_entity_poly.pdbx_seq_one_letter_code
_entity_poly.pdbx_strand_id
1 'polypeptide(L)'
;MQNSLSFITTSSGIVFCYSVHSLIIFPPLEDYLQTGPGSIYALSTRTYQIDNYVLPYYWNHSIFYDEAQGEMPYLYEKLYATEIDSYYDPDKKELNYIISAAIGKGSSDDECISGFRVSSNGIYCLDINECKSNPCLHICNNFPGGFSCQCLNGYTLDVDGESCIDVDECEMNLAYCTSSEECINSIGSYKCLIICREGYRRSDDELYCLDVNECEEDIHFCDQICINTIGSYSCECNAGYYLSSGTDCADVDECGSSDPPCSHTCVNAPGSFNCLCPEGYELINNTCL
;
A
#
# COMPACT_ATOMS: atom_id res chain seq x y z
N MET A 1 -43.91 -41.04 -0.61
CA MET A 1 -44.52 -40.14 -1.60
C MET A 1 -43.36 -39.52 -2.37
N GLN A 2 -43.23 -39.84 -3.66
CA GLN A 2 -42.23 -39.22 -4.53
C GLN A 2 -42.76 -37.84 -4.89
N ASN A 3 -42.27 -36.80 -4.22
CA ASN A 3 -42.49 -35.44 -4.68
C ASN A 3 -41.41 -35.18 -5.74
N SER A 4 -41.77 -35.34 -7.01
CA SER A 4 -40.95 -34.91 -8.13
C SER A 4 -41.11 -33.40 -8.29
N LEU A 5 -40.32 -32.62 -7.54
CA LEU A 5 -40.15 -31.21 -7.83
C LEU A 5 -39.24 -31.09 -9.05
N SER A 6 -39.78 -30.58 -10.15
CA SER A 6 -39.06 -30.35 -11.41
C SER A 6 -38.69 -28.88 -11.45
N PHE A 7 -37.40 -28.55 -11.36
CA PHE A 7 -36.93 -27.18 -11.51
C PHE A 7 -36.28 -27.00 -12.87
N ILE A 8 -36.70 -25.96 -13.59
CA ILE A 8 -36.05 -25.50 -14.82
C ILE A 8 -35.16 -24.33 -14.40
N THR A 9 -33.85 -24.56 -14.32
CA THR A 9 -32.89 -23.47 -14.09
C THR A 9 -32.36 -22.99 -15.42
N THR A 10 -32.58 -21.72 -15.77
CA THR A 10 -31.93 -21.07 -16.90
C THR A 10 -30.83 -20.15 -16.36
N SER A 11 -29.57 -20.41 -16.68
CA SER A 11 -28.50 -19.42 -16.48
C SER A 11 -27.85 -19.07 -17.80
N SER A 12 -27.68 -17.78 -18.05
CA SER A 12 -27.05 -17.22 -19.24
C SER A 12 -25.57 -16.98 -18.99
N GLY A 13 -24.71 -17.36 -19.94
CA GLY A 13 -23.44 -16.66 -20.17
C GLY A 13 -22.14 -17.47 -20.03
N ILE A 14 -21.72 -18.12 -21.12
CA ILE A 14 -20.29 -18.22 -21.49
C ILE A 14 -20.15 -17.66 -22.91
N VAL A 15 -19.42 -16.55 -23.07
CA VAL A 15 -19.16 -15.92 -24.37
C VAL A 15 -17.90 -16.54 -24.97
N PHE A 16 -18.03 -17.26 -26.08
CA PHE A 16 -16.90 -17.86 -26.78
C PHE A 16 -16.40 -16.97 -27.91
N CYS A 17 -15.08 -16.78 -28.02
CA CYS A 17 -14.46 -16.08 -29.15
C CYS A 17 -14.32 -16.95 -30.42
N TYR A 18 -14.76 -18.21 -30.39
CA TYR A 18 -14.65 -19.18 -31.49
C TYR A 18 -15.88 -20.10 -31.58
N SER A 19 -16.10 -20.71 -32.75
CA SER A 19 -17.19 -21.66 -32.98
C SER A 19 -16.92 -22.97 -32.23
N VAL A 20 -17.70 -23.24 -31.18
CA VAL A 20 -17.66 -24.50 -30.42
C VAL A 20 -18.34 -25.60 -31.24
N HIS A 21 -17.64 -26.70 -31.51
CA HIS A 21 -18.18 -27.82 -32.31
C HIS A 21 -18.74 -28.94 -31.43
N SER A 22 -18.19 -29.12 -30.23
CA SER A 22 -18.66 -30.11 -29.26
C SER A 22 -18.46 -29.61 -27.82
N LEU A 23 -19.52 -29.72 -27.02
CA LEU A 23 -19.49 -29.46 -25.58
C LEU A 23 -20.06 -30.68 -24.87
N ILE A 24 -19.25 -31.27 -23.98
CA ILE A 24 -19.70 -32.36 -23.12
C ILE A 24 -19.73 -31.83 -21.69
N ILE A 25 -20.93 -31.69 -21.16
CA ILE A 25 -21.17 -31.42 -19.74
C ILE A 25 -21.46 -32.77 -19.10
N PHE A 26 -20.59 -33.25 -18.21
CA PHE A 26 -20.82 -34.49 -17.47
C PHE A 26 -21.97 -34.28 -16.44
N PRO A 27 -23.15 -34.93 -16.55
CA PRO A 27 -24.15 -34.92 -15.48
C PRO A 27 -23.96 -36.17 -14.57
N PRO A 28 -24.42 -36.20 -13.30
CA PRO A 28 -24.21 -35.25 -12.20
C PRO A 28 -24.28 -35.91 -10.79
N LEU A 29 -23.33 -35.60 -9.91
CA LEU A 29 -23.70 -35.33 -8.53
C LEU A 29 -23.36 -33.87 -8.30
N GLU A 30 -24.32 -33.09 -7.85
CA GLU A 30 -24.07 -31.84 -7.17
C GLU A 30 -24.77 -31.93 -5.82
N ASP A 31 -24.04 -31.50 -4.81
CA ASP A 31 -24.53 -31.46 -3.45
C ASP A 31 -25.22 -30.11 -3.26
N TYR A 32 -26.50 -30.14 -2.95
CA TYR A 32 -27.30 -28.94 -2.70
C TYR A 32 -27.66 -28.86 -1.23
N LEU A 33 -27.51 -27.66 -0.69
CA LEU A 33 -27.80 -27.35 0.70
C LEU A 33 -29.05 -26.47 0.77
N GLN A 34 -30.04 -26.84 1.58
CA GLN A 34 -31.22 -26.01 1.75
C GLN A 34 -30.89 -24.83 2.68
N THR A 35 -30.83 -23.61 2.12
CA THR A 35 -30.43 -22.39 2.84
C THR A 35 -31.62 -21.54 3.28
N GLY A 36 -32.82 -21.84 2.80
CA GLY A 36 -34.05 -21.22 3.28
C GLY A 36 -35.30 -21.70 2.54
N PRO A 37 -36.47 -21.12 2.88
CA PRO A 37 -37.72 -21.36 2.17
C PRO A 37 -37.56 -21.07 0.67
N GLY A 38 -37.81 -22.08 -0.17
CA GLY A 38 -37.69 -21.96 -1.62
C GLY A 38 -36.26 -21.68 -2.10
N SER A 39 -35.21 -21.93 -1.32
CA SER A 39 -33.82 -21.63 -1.72
C SER A 39 -32.86 -22.77 -1.41
N ILE A 40 -32.08 -23.16 -2.43
CA ILE A 40 -30.99 -24.12 -2.31
C ILE A 40 -29.69 -23.49 -2.80
N TYR A 41 -28.58 -23.79 -2.12
CA TYR A 41 -27.24 -23.37 -2.49
C TYR A 41 -26.44 -24.56 -2.99
N ALA A 42 -25.73 -24.40 -4.11
CA ALA A 42 -24.86 -25.42 -4.66
C ALA A 42 -23.41 -24.93 -4.71
N LEU A 43 -22.50 -25.83 -4.33
CA LEU A 43 -21.07 -25.67 -4.51
C LEU A 43 -20.63 -26.53 -5.71
N SER A 44 -20.49 -25.92 -6.89
CA SER A 44 -20.11 -26.66 -8.10
C SER A 44 -18.64 -26.43 -8.45
N THR A 45 -17.80 -27.42 -8.19
CA THR A 45 -16.43 -27.50 -8.73
C THR A 45 -16.41 -28.55 -9.84
N ARG A 46 -16.38 -28.14 -11.10
CA ARG A 46 -16.46 -29.03 -12.26
C ARG A 46 -15.35 -28.78 -13.26
N THR A 47 -15.30 -29.63 -14.28
CA THR A 47 -14.47 -29.42 -15.47
C THR A 47 -15.34 -29.53 -16.70
N TYR A 48 -15.33 -28.52 -17.57
CA TYR A 48 -15.90 -28.60 -18.91
C TYR A 48 -14.91 -29.25 -19.85
N GLN A 49 -15.40 -30.09 -20.76
CA GLN A 49 -14.62 -30.49 -21.92
C GLN A 49 -15.17 -29.80 -23.17
N ILE A 50 -14.34 -28.95 -23.77
CA ILE A 50 -14.63 -28.24 -25.03
C ILE A 50 -13.65 -28.76 -26.06
N ASP A 51 -14.17 -29.51 -27.04
CA ASP A 51 -13.36 -30.32 -27.96
C ASP A 51 -12.35 -31.22 -27.20
N ASN A 52 -11.05 -30.90 -27.24
CA ASN A 52 -9.98 -31.62 -26.54
C ASN A 52 -9.43 -30.89 -25.29
N TYR A 53 -10.05 -29.78 -24.88
CA TYR A 53 -9.60 -28.99 -23.73
C TYR A 53 -10.49 -29.25 -22.52
N VAL A 54 -9.85 -29.51 -21.38
CA VAL A 54 -10.52 -29.65 -20.07
C VAL A 54 -10.31 -28.35 -19.30
N LEU A 55 -11.39 -27.62 -19.05
CA LEU A 55 -11.39 -26.35 -18.34
C LEU A 55 -12.01 -26.53 -16.95
N PRO A 56 -11.28 -26.28 -15.85
CA PRO A 56 -11.89 -26.24 -14.54
C PRO A 56 -12.86 -25.06 -14.46
N TYR A 57 -14.02 -25.32 -13.87
CA TYR A 57 -15.13 -24.41 -13.70
C TYR A 57 -15.58 -24.43 -12.25
N TYR A 58 -15.62 -23.25 -11.64
CA TYR A 58 -16.05 -23.07 -10.26
C TYR A 58 -17.24 -22.12 -10.28
N TRP A 59 -18.44 -22.61 -9.94
CA TRP A 59 -19.64 -21.79 -9.78
C TRP A 59 -20.37 -22.16 -8.49
N ASN A 60 -20.44 -21.20 -7.57
CA ASN A 60 -21.39 -21.21 -6.47
C ASN A 60 -22.67 -20.46 -6.85
N HIS A 61 -23.84 -21.10 -6.76
CA HIS A 61 -25.11 -20.47 -7.09
C HIS A 61 -26.22 -20.81 -6.12
N SER A 62 -27.23 -19.93 -6.09
CA SER A 62 -28.49 -20.19 -5.40
C SER A 62 -29.58 -20.42 -6.43
N ILE A 63 -30.36 -21.47 -6.23
CA ILE A 63 -31.56 -21.75 -7.02
C ILE A 63 -32.77 -21.44 -6.14
N PHE A 64 -33.75 -20.75 -6.71
CA PHE A 64 -35.03 -20.46 -6.05
C PHE A 64 -36.14 -21.34 -6.63
N TYR A 65 -37.04 -21.83 -5.78
CA TYR A 65 -38.12 -22.71 -6.17
C TYR A 65 -39.49 -22.38 -5.57
N ASP A 66 -40.55 -22.82 -6.26
CA ASP A 66 -41.94 -22.66 -5.82
C ASP A 66 -42.30 -23.67 -4.72
N GLU A 67 -42.42 -23.17 -3.48
CA GLU A 67 -42.75 -23.96 -2.30
C GLU A 67 -44.17 -24.54 -2.32
N ALA A 68 -45.09 -23.97 -3.11
CA ALA A 68 -46.46 -24.48 -3.22
C ALA A 68 -46.52 -25.88 -3.84
N GLN A 69 -45.45 -26.29 -4.53
CA GLN A 69 -45.29 -27.61 -5.13
C GLN A 69 -44.71 -28.66 -4.16
N GLY A 70 -44.31 -28.24 -2.94
CA GLY A 70 -43.83 -29.11 -1.87
C GLY A 70 -42.57 -28.58 -1.17
N GLU A 71 -42.42 -28.94 0.10
CA GLU A 71 -41.20 -28.68 0.89
C GLU A 71 -40.22 -29.85 0.72
N MET A 72 -38.92 -29.53 0.67
CA MET A 72 -37.85 -30.54 0.64
C MET A 72 -37.73 -31.21 2.02
N PRO A 73 -37.66 -32.56 2.09
CA PRO A 73 -37.76 -33.29 3.35
C PRO A 73 -36.46 -33.40 4.18
N TYR A 74 -35.27 -33.13 3.61
CA TYR A 74 -33.98 -33.33 4.30
C TYR A 74 -33.01 -32.13 4.13
N LEU A 75 -32.07 -31.97 5.07
CA LEU A 75 -31.10 -30.87 5.16
C LEU A 75 -30.09 -30.84 3.99
N TYR A 76 -29.72 -32.03 3.49
CA TYR A 76 -28.78 -32.23 2.41
C TYR A 76 -29.44 -33.17 1.40
N GLU A 77 -29.52 -32.73 0.14
CA GLU A 77 -30.10 -33.55 -0.91
C GLU A 77 -29.17 -33.56 -2.12
N LYS A 78 -28.94 -34.77 -2.63
CA LYS A 78 -28.17 -34.97 -3.85
C LYS A 78 -29.08 -34.74 -5.03
N LEU A 79 -28.82 -33.66 -5.75
CA LEU A 79 -29.54 -33.38 -6.98
C LEU A 79 -28.76 -34.04 -8.11
N TYR A 80 -29.45 -34.92 -8.81
CA TYR A 80 -28.95 -35.51 -10.03
C TYR A 80 -29.70 -34.85 -11.19
N ALA A 81 -28.99 -34.03 -11.97
CA ALA A 81 -29.43 -33.71 -13.33
C ALA A 81 -29.65 -35.00 -14.16
N THR A 82 -30.86 -35.16 -14.66
CA THR A 82 -31.22 -36.30 -15.50
C THR A 82 -30.91 -36.02 -16.96
N GLU A 83 -30.95 -34.75 -17.36
CA GLU A 83 -30.78 -34.30 -18.75
C GLU A 83 -30.28 -32.85 -18.77
N ILE A 84 -29.33 -32.55 -19.67
CA ILE A 84 -28.84 -31.19 -19.92
C ILE A 84 -29.01 -30.93 -21.41
N ASP A 85 -30.01 -30.14 -21.77
CA ASP A 85 -30.19 -29.64 -23.12
C ASP A 85 -29.32 -28.39 -23.31
N SER A 86 -28.61 -28.27 -24.42
CA SER A 86 -27.83 -27.06 -24.72
C SER A 86 -28.09 -26.59 -26.15
N TYR A 87 -28.18 -25.28 -26.34
CA TYR A 87 -28.29 -24.66 -27.66
C TYR A 87 -27.44 -23.37 -27.71
N TYR A 88 -26.81 -23.14 -28.85
CA TYR A 88 -26.03 -21.93 -29.09
C TYR A 88 -26.88 -20.89 -29.81
N ASP A 89 -26.92 -19.68 -29.27
CA ASP A 89 -27.51 -18.48 -29.91
C ASP A 89 -26.40 -17.75 -30.68
N PRO A 90 -26.36 -17.87 -32.02
CA PRO A 90 -25.29 -17.28 -32.84
C PRO A 90 -25.37 -15.75 -32.92
N ASP A 91 -26.55 -15.17 -32.73
CA ASP A 91 -26.75 -13.72 -32.83
C ASP A 91 -26.23 -13.02 -31.57
N LYS A 92 -26.42 -13.65 -30.41
CA LYS A 92 -25.90 -13.18 -29.12
C LYS A 92 -24.50 -13.70 -28.78
N LYS A 93 -24.02 -14.70 -29.53
CA LYS A 93 -22.80 -15.46 -29.22
C LYS A 93 -22.83 -16.07 -27.82
N GLU A 94 -24.00 -16.57 -27.43
CA GLU A 94 -24.26 -17.13 -26.11
C GLU A 94 -24.59 -18.61 -26.22
N LEU A 95 -23.92 -19.44 -25.42
CA LEU A 95 -24.35 -20.80 -25.19
C LEU A 95 -25.40 -20.82 -24.07
N ASN A 96 -26.57 -21.35 -24.37
CA ASN A 96 -27.66 -21.54 -23.43
C ASN A 96 -27.78 -23.03 -23.10
N TYR A 97 -28.18 -23.33 -21.86
CA TYR A 97 -28.48 -24.69 -21.45
C TYR A 97 -29.68 -24.75 -20.50
N ILE A 98 -30.41 -25.85 -20.56
CA ILE A 98 -31.53 -26.20 -19.70
C ILE A 98 -31.15 -27.49 -18.98
N ILE A 99 -31.18 -27.45 -17.65
CA ILE A 99 -30.87 -28.61 -16.81
C ILE A 99 -32.18 -29.11 -16.23
N SER A 100 -32.52 -30.36 -16.54
CA SER A 100 -33.57 -31.11 -15.87
C SER A 100 -32.96 -31.82 -14.68
N ALA A 101 -33.44 -31.48 -13.48
CA ALA A 101 -32.91 -31.97 -12.23
C ALA A 101 -33.95 -32.76 -11.43
N ALA A 102 -33.50 -33.83 -10.77
CA ALA A 102 -34.29 -34.55 -9.79
C ALA A 102 -33.51 -34.68 -8.48
N ILE A 103 -34.26 -34.60 -7.39
CA ILE A 103 -33.73 -34.60 -6.03
C ILE A 103 -33.81 -36.02 -5.46
N GLY A 104 -32.67 -36.57 -5.05
CA GLY A 104 -32.59 -37.85 -4.37
C GLY A 104 -33.08 -37.77 -2.94
N LYS A 105 -33.43 -38.91 -2.35
CA LYS A 105 -33.74 -38.96 -0.91
C LYS A 105 -32.47 -38.60 -0.13
N GLY A 106 -32.52 -37.52 0.65
CA GLY A 106 -31.51 -37.22 1.67
C GLY A 106 -31.35 -38.35 2.69
N SER A 107 -30.26 -38.32 3.45
CA SER A 107 -29.91 -39.28 4.49
C SER A 107 -30.27 -38.74 5.88
N SER A 108 -30.53 -39.64 6.84
CA SER A 108 -30.81 -39.26 8.23
C SER A 108 -29.58 -38.79 9.01
N ASP A 109 -28.38 -39.02 8.47
CA ASP A 109 -27.09 -38.67 9.07
C ASP A 109 -26.51 -37.36 8.50
N ASP A 110 -27.31 -36.61 7.74
CA ASP A 110 -26.87 -35.43 7.03
C ASP A 110 -26.66 -34.24 7.98
N GLU A 111 -25.42 -33.75 8.02
CA GLU A 111 -25.01 -32.54 8.73
C GLU A 111 -24.81 -31.38 7.75
N CYS A 112 -24.95 -30.14 8.23
CA CYS A 112 -24.58 -28.99 7.42
C CYS A 112 -23.09 -29.04 7.08
N ILE A 113 -22.74 -28.70 5.83
CA ILE A 113 -21.35 -28.56 5.41
C ILE A 113 -20.64 -27.44 6.20
N SER A 114 -19.30 -27.46 6.18
CA SER A 114 -18.49 -26.42 6.82
C SER A 114 -18.89 -25.02 6.31
N GLY A 115 -18.92 -24.05 7.22
CA GLY A 115 -19.43 -22.69 6.94
C GLY A 115 -20.95 -22.53 7.14
N PHE A 116 -21.68 -23.61 7.46
CA PHE A 116 -23.12 -23.55 7.75
C PHE A 116 -23.46 -24.18 9.10
N ARG A 117 -24.57 -23.74 9.68
CA ARG A 117 -25.13 -24.26 10.93
C ARG A 117 -26.60 -24.62 10.78
N VAL A 118 -27.04 -25.64 11.50
CA VAL A 118 -28.43 -26.07 11.50
C VAL A 118 -29.33 -24.99 12.12
N SER A 119 -30.44 -24.68 11.48
CA SER A 119 -31.47 -23.76 11.97
C SER A 119 -32.19 -24.33 13.21
N SER A 120 -32.89 -23.48 13.96
CA SER A 120 -33.60 -23.88 15.19
C SER A 120 -34.70 -24.93 14.98
N ASN A 121 -35.25 -25.02 13.76
CA ASN A 121 -36.24 -26.02 13.37
C ASN A 121 -35.62 -27.32 12.82
N GLY A 122 -34.29 -27.39 12.63
CA GLY A 122 -33.62 -28.58 12.13
C GLY A 122 -33.78 -28.85 10.63
N ILE A 123 -34.28 -27.87 9.87
CA ILE A 123 -34.67 -28.05 8.46
C ILE A 123 -33.74 -27.32 7.49
N TYR A 124 -33.07 -26.24 7.94
CA TYR A 124 -32.24 -25.41 7.07
C TYR A 124 -30.80 -25.36 7.56
N CYS A 125 -29.88 -25.23 6.63
CA CYS A 125 -28.50 -24.88 6.91
C CYS A 125 -28.31 -23.38 6.66
N LEU A 126 -28.20 -22.63 7.75
CA LEU A 126 -27.98 -21.20 7.73
C LEU A 126 -26.49 -20.93 7.62
N ASP A 127 -26.13 -20.03 6.71
CA ASP A 127 -24.76 -19.53 6.59
C ASP A 127 -24.26 -19.00 7.94
N ILE A 128 -23.05 -19.41 8.30
CA ILE A 128 -22.34 -18.84 9.45
C ILE A 128 -21.77 -17.52 8.97
N ASN A 129 -22.14 -16.42 9.62
CA ASN A 129 -21.53 -15.15 9.30
C ASN A 129 -20.21 -15.00 10.07
N GLU A 130 -19.08 -15.37 9.46
CA GLU A 130 -17.76 -15.29 10.10
C GLU A 130 -17.34 -13.84 10.36
N CYS A 131 -17.84 -12.86 9.59
CA CYS A 131 -17.53 -11.45 9.81
C CYS A 131 -18.04 -10.91 11.17
N LYS A 132 -18.94 -11.62 11.88
CA LYS A 132 -19.35 -11.25 13.23
C LYS A 132 -18.25 -11.36 14.27
N SER A 133 -17.23 -12.21 14.05
CA SER A 133 -16.07 -12.32 14.93
C SER A 133 -14.94 -11.34 14.59
N ASN A 134 -15.10 -10.49 13.58
CA ASN A 134 -14.06 -9.60 13.05
C ASN A 134 -12.73 -10.34 12.76
N PRO A 135 -12.73 -11.38 11.91
CA PRO A 135 -11.52 -12.15 11.60
C PRO A 135 -10.50 -11.34 10.77
N CYS A 136 -10.97 -10.45 9.90
CA CYS A 136 -10.12 -9.66 9.02
C CYS A 136 -9.56 -8.40 9.69
N LEU A 137 -8.33 -8.00 9.35
CA LEU A 137 -7.76 -6.73 9.80
C LEU A 137 -8.50 -5.51 9.23
N HIS A 138 -8.91 -5.57 7.96
CA HIS A 138 -9.60 -4.49 7.26
C HIS A 138 -11.05 -4.86 6.91
N ILE A 139 -11.35 -5.20 5.65
CA ILE A 139 -12.71 -5.42 5.16
C ILE A 139 -13.00 -6.91 5.17
N CYS A 140 -14.11 -7.32 5.80
CA CYS A 140 -14.61 -8.69 5.77
C CYS A 140 -15.84 -8.80 4.87
N ASN A 141 -15.80 -9.72 3.91
CA ASN A 141 -16.91 -10.03 3.01
C ASN A 141 -17.41 -11.44 3.29
N ASN A 142 -18.61 -11.54 3.83
CA ASN A 142 -19.29 -12.80 4.10
C ASN A 142 -20.03 -13.29 2.85
N PHE A 143 -19.92 -14.58 2.53
CA PHE A 143 -20.66 -15.21 1.45
C PHE A 143 -21.09 -16.63 1.86
N PRO A 144 -22.08 -17.24 1.19
CA PRO A 144 -22.55 -18.56 1.59
C PRO A 144 -21.41 -19.61 1.63
N GLY A 145 -21.13 -20.14 2.82
CA GLY A 145 -20.11 -21.16 3.05
C GLY A 145 -18.72 -20.64 3.38
N GLY A 146 -18.55 -19.33 3.59
CA GLY A 146 -17.32 -18.77 4.12
C GLY A 146 -17.21 -17.26 4.00
N PHE A 147 -15.97 -16.76 4.11
CA PHE A 147 -15.69 -15.34 4.03
C PHE A 147 -14.38 -15.07 3.31
N SER A 148 -14.17 -13.81 2.93
CA SER A 148 -12.90 -13.33 2.38
C SER A 148 -12.53 -11.99 2.99
N CYS A 149 -11.24 -11.81 3.26
CA CYS A 149 -10.70 -10.55 3.71
C CYS A 149 -10.18 -9.74 2.51
N GLN A 150 -10.37 -8.43 2.58
CA GLN A 150 -9.87 -7.48 1.61
C GLN A 150 -9.15 -6.35 2.33
N CYS A 151 -8.04 -5.91 1.75
CA CYS A 151 -7.23 -4.84 2.30
C CYS A 151 -7.62 -3.49 1.68
N LEU A 152 -7.49 -2.43 2.47
CA LEU A 152 -7.61 -1.06 1.96
C LEU A 152 -6.48 -0.76 0.98
N ASN A 153 -6.65 0.29 0.17
CA ASN A 153 -5.59 0.77 -0.72
C ASN A 153 -4.32 1.08 0.09
N GLY A 154 -3.16 0.76 -0.48
CA GLY A 154 -1.85 0.85 0.20
C GLY A 154 -1.48 -0.41 0.99
N TYR A 155 -2.29 -1.47 0.94
CA TYR A 155 -2.02 -2.73 1.63
C TYR A 155 -2.28 -3.93 0.73
N THR A 156 -1.62 -5.05 1.03
CA THR A 156 -1.87 -6.35 0.41
C THR A 156 -2.20 -7.41 1.46
N LEU A 157 -2.97 -8.43 1.06
CA LEU A 157 -3.35 -9.52 1.94
C LEU A 157 -2.13 -10.39 2.26
N ASP A 158 -1.96 -10.73 3.53
CA ASP A 158 -0.88 -11.60 4.00
C ASP A 158 -1.18 -13.08 3.71
N VAL A 159 -0.19 -13.94 3.94
CA VAL A 159 -0.24 -15.39 3.71
C VAL A 159 -1.29 -16.11 4.57
N ASP A 160 -1.71 -15.50 5.68
CA ASP A 160 -2.78 -16.02 6.55
C ASP A 160 -4.18 -15.80 5.95
N GLY A 161 -4.31 -14.93 4.94
CA GLY A 161 -5.58 -14.58 4.32
C GLY A 161 -6.47 -13.66 5.16
N GLU A 162 -5.97 -13.14 6.29
CA GLU A 162 -6.73 -12.35 7.28
C GLU A 162 -6.08 -11.00 7.59
N SER A 163 -4.75 -10.97 7.65
CA SER A 163 -3.95 -9.79 7.93
C SER A 163 -3.65 -8.99 6.66
N CYS A 164 -3.42 -7.69 6.83
CA CYS A 164 -2.99 -6.81 5.75
C CYS A 164 -1.62 -6.24 6.06
N ILE A 165 -0.71 -6.37 5.11
CA ILE A 165 0.64 -5.78 5.18
C ILE A 165 0.70 -4.54 4.30
N ASP A 166 1.47 -3.57 4.77
CA ASP A 166 1.75 -2.35 4.03
C ASP A 166 2.44 -2.67 2.70
N VAL A 167 2.05 -1.95 1.64
CA VAL A 167 2.70 -2.05 0.34
C VAL A 167 3.78 -0.98 0.28
N ASP A 168 5.05 -1.39 0.20
CA ASP A 168 6.13 -0.44 0.00
C ASP A 168 6.16 0.04 -1.46
N GLU A 169 5.51 1.18 -1.73
CA GLU A 169 5.44 1.71 -3.09
C GLU A 169 6.80 2.19 -3.61
N CYS A 170 7.75 2.51 -2.72
CA CYS A 170 9.10 2.92 -3.07
C CYS A 170 9.94 1.73 -3.55
N GLU A 171 9.90 0.59 -2.86
CA GLU A 171 10.60 -0.63 -3.27
C GLU A 171 9.99 -1.24 -4.54
N MET A 172 8.66 -1.20 -4.66
CA MET A 172 7.95 -1.77 -5.80
C MET A 172 7.96 -0.88 -7.05
N ASN A 173 8.57 0.31 -7.00
CA ASN A 173 8.54 1.31 -8.08
C ASN A 173 7.11 1.69 -8.52
N LEU A 174 6.19 1.75 -7.55
CA LEU A 174 4.80 2.18 -7.77
C LEU A 174 4.59 3.65 -7.35
N ALA A 175 5.55 4.23 -6.62
CA ALA A 175 5.51 5.62 -6.20
C ALA A 175 5.66 6.61 -7.37
N TYR A 176 4.75 7.58 -7.44
CA TYR A 176 4.78 8.66 -8.43
C TYR A 176 5.52 9.89 -7.88
N CYS A 177 6.83 9.78 -7.67
CA CYS A 177 7.68 10.91 -7.30
C CYS A 177 8.41 11.49 -8.52
N THR A 178 8.70 12.79 -8.49
CA THR A 178 9.53 13.47 -9.49
C THR A 178 11.01 13.19 -9.25
N SER A 179 11.86 13.47 -10.24
CA SER A 179 13.31 13.29 -10.12
C SER A 179 13.99 14.21 -9.09
N SER A 180 13.27 15.22 -8.58
CA SER A 180 13.72 16.14 -7.53
C SER A 180 13.25 15.73 -6.14
N GLU A 181 12.62 14.56 -6.01
CA GLU A 181 12.04 14.07 -4.77
C GLU A 181 12.63 12.71 -4.40
N GLU A 182 12.78 12.48 -3.09
CA GLU A 182 13.04 11.18 -2.49
C GLU A 182 11.71 10.52 -2.10
N CYS A 183 11.58 9.23 -2.39
CA CYS A 183 10.44 8.43 -1.95
C CYS A 183 10.68 7.91 -0.55
N ILE A 184 9.72 8.11 0.34
CA ILE A 184 9.71 7.52 1.69
C ILE A 184 8.41 6.74 1.85
N ASN A 185 8.53 5.44 2.13
CA ASN A 185 7.39 4.59 2.42
C ASN A 185 6.75 4.96 3.77
N SER A 186 5.43 4.88 3.86
CA SER A 186 4.67 5.12 5.09
C SER A 186 3.51 4.13 5.21
N ILE A 187 2.93 4.00 6.40
CA ILE A 187 1.88 3.00 6.61
C ILE A 187 0.61 3.40 5.82
N GLY A 188 0.29 2.60 4.80
CA GLY A 188 -0.86 2.71 3.90
C GLY A 188 -0.69 3.68 2.73
N SER A 189 0.52 4.21 2.49
CA SER A 189 0.83 5.14 1.40
C SER A 189 2.34 5.43 1.36
N TYR A 190 2.81 6.19 0.38
CA TYR A 190 4.14 6.79 0.39
C TYR A 190 4.08 8.33 0.46
N LYS A 191 5.23 8.94 0.74
CA LYS A 191 5.47 10.39 0.60
C LYS A 191 6.61 10.63 -0.39
N CYS A 192 6.47 11.67 -1.20
CA CYS A 192 7.56 12.21 -2.00
C CYS A 192 8.03 13.49 -1.34
N LEU A 193 9.28 13.52 -0.89
CA LEU A 193 9.84 14.65 -0.16
C LEU A 193 10.91 15.31 -1.02
N ILE A 194 10.98 16.64 -1.01
CA ILE A 194 11.94 17.36 -1.84
C ILE A 194 13.38 17.06 -1.42
N ILE A 195 14.26 16.80 -2.39
CA ILE A 195 15.69 16.64 -2.17
C ILE A 195 16.31 18.04 -2.08
N CYS A 196 16.86 18.38 -0.91
CA CYS A 196 17.57 19.63 -0.71
C CYS A 196 19.06 19.50 -1.06
N ARG A 197 19.62 20.57 -1.63
CA ARG A 197 21.05 20.69 -1.90
C ARG A 197 21.81 20.89 -0.59
N GLU A 198 23.11 20.66 -0.63
CA GLU A 198 24.01 21.02 0.47
C GLU A 198 23.85 22.51 0.83
N GLY A 199 23.88 22.81 2.14
CA GLY A 199 23.56 24.14 2.68
C GLY A 199 22.06 24.44 2.83
N TYR A 200 21.18 23.48 2.52
CA TYR A 200 19.73 23.65 2.68
C TYR A 200 19.11 22.50 3.48
N ARG A 201 18.02 22.81 4.18
CA ARG A 201 17.18 21.83 4.88
C ARG A 201 15.72 21.90 4.42
N ARG A 202 14.98 20.82 4.62
CA ARG A 202 13.53 20.78 4.33
C ARG A 202 12.79 21.74 5.26
N SER A 203 11.78 22.41 4.71
CA SER A 203 10.79 23.17 5.47
C SER A 203 9.91 22.25 6.33
N ASP A 204 9.21 22.81 7.32
CA ASP A 204 8.33 22.04 8.22
C ASP A 204 7.16 21.35 7.48
N ASP A 205 6.74 21.93 6.36
CA ASP A 205 5.73 21.35 5.45
C ASP A 205 6.35 20.44 4.38
N GLU A 206 7.67 20.25 4.38
CA GLU A 206 8.43 19.35 3.50
C GLU A 206 8.34 19.70 1.99
N LEU A 207 7.83 20.89 1.64
CA LEU A 207 7.55 21.31 0.26
C LEU A 207 8.68 22.11 -0.40
N TYR A 208 9.57 22.73 0.36
CA TYR A 208 10.66 23.53 -0.17
C TYR A 208 11.91 23.44 0.70
N CYS A 209 13.03 23.90 0.13
CA CYS A 209 14.32 23.92 0.80
C CYS A 209 14.59 25.32 1.34
N LEU A 210 14.90 25.38 2.63
CA LEU A 210 15.30 26.57 3.35
C LEU A 210 16.81 26.59 3.51
N ASP A 211 17.38 27.77 3.37
CA ASP A 211 18.78 28.03 3.68
C ASP A 211 19.08 27.65 5.13
N VAL A 212 20.17 26.91 5.35
CA VAL A 212 20.65 26.62 6.70
C VAL A 212 21.50 27.80 7.14
N ASN A 213 21.17 28.41 8.28
CA ASN A 213 21.96 29.49 8.82
C ASN A 213 23.04 28.93 9.74
N GLU A 214 24.23 28.69 9.20
CA GLU A 214 25.30 28.04 9.97
C GLU A 214 25.79 28.91 11.13
N CYS A 215 25.59 30.23 11.06
CA CYS A 215 25.94 31.19 12.12
C CYS A 215 24.95 31.17 13.29
N GLU A 216 23.66 30.92 13.04
CA GLU A 216 22.66 30.78 14.12
C GLU A 216 22.68 29.37 14.73
N GLU A 217 22.98 28.37 13.92
CA GLU A 217 23.03 26.97 14.35
C GLU A 217 24.41 26.57 14.95
N ASP A 218 25.39 27.47 14.93
CA ASP A 218 26.77 27.28 15.46
C ASP A 218 27.48 26.06 14.85
N ILE A 219 27.29 25.86 13.55
CA ILE A 219 27.85 24.74 12.76
C ILE A 219 28.88 25.21 11.71
N HIS A 220 29.52 26.35 11.96
CA HIS A 220 30.55 26.93 11.10
C HIS A 220 31.97 26.70 11.64
N PHE A 221 32.97 26.87 10.77
CA PHE A 221 34.39 26.79 11.14
C PHE A 221 35.08 28.15 11.26
N CYS A 222 34.35 29.26 11.22
CA CYS A 222 34.93 30.60 11.36
C CYS A 222 35.62 30.80 12.71
N ASP A 223 36.84 31.32 12.69
CA ASP A 223 37.62 31.65 13.89
C ASP A 223 37.07 32.87 14.64
N GLN A 224 36.53 33.86 13.91
CA GLN A 224 36.08 35.12 14.49
C GLN A 224 34.64 35.48 14.13
N ILE A 225 34.36 35.96 12.91
CA ILE A 225 33.04 36.44 12.51
C ILE A 225 32.45 35.49 11.48
N CYS A 226 31.23 35.00 11.73
CA CYS A 226 30.45 34.24 10.76
C CYS A 226 29.40 35.13 10.09
N ILE A 227 29.26 34.99 8.77
CA ILE A 227 28.24 35.66 7.97
C ILE A 227 27.49 34.61 7.16
N ASN A 228 26.18 34.48 7.40
CA ASN A 228 25.34 33.57 6.65
C ASN A 228 25.16 34.05 5.21
N THR A 229 25.21 33.12 4.26
CA THR A 229 24.98 33.39 2.84
C THR A 229 23.98 32.37 2.27
N ILE A 230 23.46 32.59 1.06
CA ILE A 230 22.50 31.65 0.49
C ILE A 230 23.25 30.38 0.05
N GLY A 231 22.97 29.27 0.74
CA GLY A 231 23.49 27.92 0.52
C GLY A 231 24.83 27.62 1.18
N SER A 232 25.34 28.50 2.04
CA SER A 232 26.62 28.37 2.76
C SER A 232 26.80 29.54 3.74
N TYR A 233 27.93 29.61 4.43
CA TYR A 233 28.39 30.79 5.14
C TYR A 233 29.74 31.29 4.61
N SER A 234 30.16 32.47 5.06
CA SER A 234 31.50 33.04 4.87
C SER A 234 32.06 33.57 6.18
N CYS A 235 33.38 33.53 6.34
CA CYS A 235 34.06 34.03 7.52
C CYS A 235 34.72 35.39 7.29
N GLU A 236 34.63 36.27 8.27
CA GLU A 236 35.34 37.54 8.33
C GLU A 236 36.17 37.63 9.61
N CYS A 237 37.14 38.54 9.59
CA CYS A 237 38.04 38.78 10.71
C CYS A 237 37.81 40.17 11.30
N ASN A 238 38.02 40.30 12.60
CA ASN A 238 38.04 41.59 13.28
C ASN A 238 39.14 42.48 12.70
N ALA A 239 39.01 43.80 12.91
CA ALA A 239 40.05 44.75 12.52
C ALA A 239 41.42 44.36 13.13
N GLY A 240 42.49 44.50 12.34
CA GLY A 240 43.84 44.06 12.71
C GLY A 240 44.15 42.59 12.34
N TYR A 241 43.20 41.87 11.74
CA TYR A 241 43.39 40.49 11.27
C TYR A 241 43.08 40.36 9.77
N TYR A 242 43.63 39.35 9.13
CA TYR A 242 43.32 38.96 7.75
C TYR A 242 42.95 37.48 7.66
N LEU A 243 42.09 37.15 6.70
CA LEU A 243 41.61 35.79 6.48
C LEU A 243 42.69 34.97 5.76
N SER A 244 43.23 33.95 6.44
CA SER A 244 44.37 33.17 5.92
C SER A 244 43.97 31.85 5.26
N SER A 245 42.89 31.20 5.72
CA SER A 245 42.47 29.86 5.26
C SER A 245 41.01 29.82 4.78
N GLY A 246 40.37 30.96 4.57
CA GLY A 246 38.91 31.05 4.36
C GLY A 246 38.08 30.91 5.64
N THR A 247 38.67 30.36 6.71
CA THR A 247 38.05 30.21 8.04
C THR A 247 38.86 30.84 9.16
N ASP A 248 40.20 30.81 9.05
CA ASP A 248 41.12 31.24 10.10
C ASP A 248 41.54 32.69 9.96
N CYS A 249 41.60 33.42 11.07
CA CYS A 249 42.05 34.80 11.12
C CYS A 249 43.47 34.90 11.67
N ALA A 250 44.38 35.40 10.84
CA ALA A 250 45.76 35.65 11.21
C ALA A 250 45.95 37.14 11.53
N ASP A 251 46.72 37.41 12.57
CA ASP A 251 47.10 38.76 12.99
C ASP A 251 47.90 39.47 11.88
N VAL A 252 47.57 40.72 11.59
CA VAL A 252 48.32 41.54 10.63
C VAL A 252 49.57 42.05 11.34
N ASP A 253 50.76 41.67 10.88
CA ASP A 253 52.00 42.24 11.40
C ASP A 253 52.24 43.64 10.83
N GLU A 254 51.73 44.68 11.50
CA GLU A 254 51.92 46.06 11.05
C GLU A 254 53.38 46.53 11.17
N CYS A 255 54.16 45.91 12.05
CA CYS A 255 55.59 46.20 12.22
C CYS A 255 56.45 45.64 11.07
N GLY A 256 55.97 44.60 10.38
CA GLY A 256 56.59 44.01 9.19
C GLY A 256 56.35 44.80 7.90
N SER A 257 55.52 45.85 7.94
CA SER A 257 55.23 46.75 6.82
C SER A 257 56.47 47.48 6.29
N SER A 258 56.46 47.84 5.01
CA SER A 258 57.50 48.72 4.41
C SER A 258 57.49 50.13 4.99
N ASP A 259 56.38 50.54 5.62
CA ASP A 259 56.21 51.79 6.34
C ASP A 259 55.55 51.48 7.70
N PRO A 260 56.33 51.13 8.74
CA PRO A 260 55.80 50.77 10.04
C PRO A 260 55.09 51.95 10.73
N PRO A 261 54.02 51.71 11.49
CA PRO A 261 53.19 52.79 12.04
C PRO A 261 53.82 53.53 13.25
N CYS A 262 54.99 53.10 13.73
CA CYS A 262 55.70 53.69 14.88
C CYS A 262 56.91 54.50 14.43
N SER A 263 57.17 55.64 15.09
CA SER A 263 58.39 56.43 14.85
C SER A 263 59.70 55.76 15.30
N HIS A 264 59.62 54.83 16.25
CA HIS A 264 60.76 54.13 16.86
C HIS A 264 60.48 52.62 16.93
N THR A 265 60.60 51.99 18.10
CA THR A 265 60.48 50.53 18.21
C THR A 265 59.01 50.13 18.08
N CYS A 266 58.72 49.24 17.12
CA CYS A 266 57.40 48.64 16.91
C CYS A 266 57.41 47.18 17.41
N VAL A 267 56.38 46.80 18.16
CA VAL A 267 56.16 45.43 18.63
C VAL A 267 54.78 44.98 18.20
N ASN A 268 54.72 43.94 17.36
CA ASN A 268 53.46 43.37 16.89
C ASN A 268 52.64 42.78 18.05
N ALA A 269 51.32 42.90 18.00
CA ALA A 269 50.41 42.39 19.03
C ALA A 269 49.10 41.86 18.41
N PRO A 270 48.39 40.91 19.05
CA PRO A 270 47.14 40.40 18.48
C PRO A 270 46.09 41.49 18.23
N GLY A 271 45.78 41.75 16.96
CA GLY A 271 44.84 42.74 16.45
C GLY A 271 45.37 44.17 16.41
N SER A 272 46.66 44.41 16.69
CA SER A 272 47.24 45.75 16.74
C SER A 272 48.78 45.75 16.88
N PHE A 273 49.37 46.89 17.22
CA PHE A 273 50.78 47.02 17.49
C PHE A 273 51.03 47.94 18.68
N ASN A 274 52.20 47.79 19.31
CA ASN A 274 52.66 48.65 20.39
C ASN A 274 53.93 49.40 19.98
N CYS A 275 53.93 50.72 20.16
CA CYS A 275 55.12 51.54 19.95
C CYS A 275 55.84 51.77 21.28
N LEU A 276 57.17 51.61 21.30
CA LEU A 276 58.02 51.85 22.46
C LEU A 276 58.99 53.00 22.17
N CYS A 277 59.07 53.93 23.13
CA CYS A 277 59.96 55.08 23.05
C CYS A 277 61.29 54.85 23.80
N PRO A 278 62.38 55.47 23.32
CA PRO A 278 63.63 55.54 24.07
C PRO A 278 63.45 56.25 25.42
N GLU A 279 64.37 56.01 26.35
CA GLU A 279 64.36 56.63 27.67
C GLU A 279 64.42 58.17 27.57
N GLY A 280 63.50 58.86 28.24
CA GLY A 280 63.38 60.33 28.21
C GLY A 280 62.44 60.90 27.15
N TYR A 281 61.79 60.06 26.35
CA TYR A 281 60.78 60.45 25.35
C TYR A 281 59.38 59.97 25.74
N GLU A 282 58.35 60.73 25.39
CA GLU A 282 56.95 60.35 25.61
C GLU A 282 56.27 59.93 24.31
N LEU A 283 55.42 58.90 24.39
CA LEU A 283 54.65 58.42 23.25
C LEU A 283 53.41 59.28 23.04
N ILE A 284 53.33 59.97 21.90
CA ILE A 284 52.18 60.78 21.47
C ILE A 284 51.81 60.39 20.04
N ASN A 285 50.61 59.82 19.83
CA ASN A 285 50.12 59.38 18.51
C ASN A 285 51.16 58.58 17.70
N ASN A 286 51.68 57.49 18.29
CA ASN A 286 52.70 56.61 17.70
C ASN A 286 54.08 57.27 17.44
N THR A 287 54.26 58.51 17.89
CA THR A 287 55.50 59.29 17.73
C THR A 287 56.15 59.53 19.09
N CYS A 288 57.46 59.33 19.19
CA CYS A 288 58.22 59.64 20.40
C CYS A 288 58.72 61.08 20.33
N LEU A 289 58.31 61.91 21.29
CA LEU A 289 58.62 63.34 21.38
C LEU A 289 59.36 63.69 22.67
#